data_AF-W9AVA1-F1
#
_entry.id   AF-W9AVA1-F1
#
_cell.length_a   1.000
_cell.length_b   1.000
_cell.length_c   1.000
_cell.angle_alpha   90.00
_cell.angle_beta   90.00
_cell.angle_gamma   90.00
#
_symmetry.space_group_name_H-M   'P 1'
#
loop_
_entity.id
_entity.type
_entity.pdbx_description
1 polymer ?
#
loop_
_entity_poly.entity_id
_entity_poly.type
_entity_poly.pdbx_seq_one_letter_code
_entity_poly.pdbx_strand_id
1 'polypeptide(L)' 'MAVGVSPGELRELTDEELVTRLRESKEELFNLRFQMATGQLANNRRLRVVRQEIARVYTVLRERELGLAAGPVGEDS' A
#
# COMPACT_ATOMS: atom_id res chain seq x y z
N MET A 1 4.76 13.90 10.71
CA MET A 1 5.30 12.69 10.05
C MET A 1 4.38 12.38 8.88
N ALA A 2 4.89 12.03 7.69
CA ALA A 2 4.02 11.49 6.65
C ALA A 2 3.63 10.07 7.11
N VAL A 3 2.51 9.98 7.82
CA VAL A 3 2.00 8.71 8.35
C VAL A 3 1.55 7.91 7.13
N GLY A 4 2.38 6.95 6.73
CA GLY A 4 1.95 5.92 5.79
C GLY A 4 1.29 4.78 6.56
N VAL A 5 0.50 3.96 5.86
CA VAL A 5 -0.23 2.84 6.49
C VAL A 5 0.75 1.89 7.19
N SER A 6 0.43 1.53 8.44
CA SER A 6 1.23 0.62 9.24
C SER A 6 1.06 -0.84 8.78
N PRO A 7 2.07 -1.70 8.96
CA PRO A 7 1.93 -3.12 8.62
C PRO A 7 0.84 -3.84 9.41
N GLY A 8 0.52 -3.37 10.62
CA GLY A 8 -0.57 -3.93 11.45
C GLY A 8 -1.93 -3.71 10.78
N GLU A 9 -2.22 -2.47 10.42
CA GLU A 9 -3.47 -2.10 9.72
C GLU A 9 -3.62 -2.87 8.39
N LEU A 10 -2.53 -3.08 7.64
CA LEU A 10 -2.59 -3.85 6.39
C LEU A 10 -2.93 -5.33 6.61
N ARG A 11 -2.55 -5.92 7.75
CA ARG A 11 -2.86 -7.32 8.04
C ARG A 11 -4.31 -7.55 8.45
N GLU A 12 -4.99 -6.50 8.91
CA GLU A 12 -6.41 -6.52 9.28
C GLU A 12 -7.35 -6.44 8.07
N LEU A 13 -6.86 -5.99 6.92
CA LEU A 13 -7.66 -5.85 5.69
C LEU A 13 -7.90 -7.19 4.99
N THR A 14 -8.99 -7.33 4.24
CA THR A 14 -9.21 -8.50 3.38
C THR A 14 -8.27 -8.49 2.16
N ASP A 15 -8.17 -9.60 1.44
CA ASP A 15 -7.35 -9.66 0.21
C ASP A 15 -7.87 -8.69 -0.86
N GLU A 16 -9.18 -8.52 -0.99
CA GLU A 16 -9.79 -7.57 -1.92
C GLU A 16 -9.49 -6.12 -1.55
N GLU A 17 -9.53 -5.79 -0.26
CA GLU A 17 -9.16 -4.47 0.25
C GLU A 17 -7.67 -4.17 0.02
N LEU A 18 -6.80 -5.15 0.22
CA LEU A 18 -5.37 -5.03 -0.09
C LEU A 18 -5.12 -4.77 -1.58
N VAL A 19 -5.81 -5.48 -2.46
CA VAL A 19 -5.72 -5.26 -3.91
C VAL A 19 -6.25 -3.88 -4.30
N THR A 20 -7.33 -3.42 -3.66
CA THR A 20 -7.90 -2.09 -3.88
C THR A 20 -6.92 -1.00 -3.46
N ARG A 21 -6.38 -1.08 -2.24
CA ARG A 21 -5.33 -0.20 -1.74
C ARG A 21 -4.09 -0.16 -2.63
N LEU A 22 -3.70 -1.31 -3.18
CA LEU A 22 -2.58 -1.41 -4.11
C LEU A 22 -2.83 -0.60 -5.40
N ARG A 23 -4.05 -0.67 -5.94
CA ARG A 23 -4.43 0.08 -7.15
C ARG A 23 -4.41 1.59 -6.89
N GLU A 24 -5.02 2.03 -5.79
CA GLU A 24 -5.02 3.44 -5.38
C GLU A 24 -3.60 3.98 -5.20
N SER A 25 -2.73 3.22 -4.51
CA SER A 25 -1.34 3.62 -4.27
C SER A 25 -0.54 3.71 -5.57
N LYS A 26 -0.82 2.84 -6.55
CA LYS A 26 -0.17 2.91 -7.88
C LYS A 26 -0.63 4.11 -8.69
N GLU A 27 -1.92 4.44 -8.63
CA GLU A 27 -2.46 5.63 -9.28
C GLU A 27 -1.88 6.91 -8.67
N GLU A 28 -1.79 6.96 -7.33
CA GLU A 28 -1.15 8.07 -6.64
C GLU A 28 0.34 8.19 -7.06
N LEU A 29 1.07 7.08 -7.12
CA LEU A 29 2.46 7.09 -7.57
C LEU A 29 2.61 7.60 -9.00
N PHE A 30 1.67 7.26 -9.89
CA PHE A 30 1.65 7.76 -11.26
C PHE A 30 1.45 9.28 -11.29
N ASN A 31 0.46 9.79 -10.55
CA ASN A 31 0.19 11.22 -10.45
C ASN A 31 1.37 11.99 -9.84
N LEU A 32 2.00 11.46 -8.79
CA LEU A 32 3.19 12.06 -8.17
C LEU A 32 4.39 12.09 -9.11
N ARG A 33 4.58 11.06 -9.95
CA ARG A 33 5.62 11.05 -10.98
C ARG A 33 5.36 12.10 -12.06
N PHE A 34 4.10 12.29 -12.44
CA PHE A 34 3.71 13.33 -13.38
C PHE A 34 3.98 14.72 -12.81
N GLN A 35 3.55 14.99 -11.57
CA GLN A 35 3.83 16.25 -10.87
C GLN A 35 5.33 16.52 -10.67
N MET A 36 6.12 15.45 -10.46
CA MET A 36 7.58 15.55 -10.37
C MET A 36 8.19 15.97 -11.71
N ALA A 37 7.70 15.41 -12.82
CA ALA A 37 8.16 15.75 -14.16
C ALA A 37 7.79 17.20 -14.57
N THR A 38 6.63 17.70 -14.14
CA THR A 38 6.22 19.09 -14.37
C THR A 38 6.85 20.09 -13.39
N GLY A 39 7.61 19.62 -12.40
CA GLY A 39 8.24 20.47 -11.39
C GLY A 39 7.29 21.08 -10.36
N GLN A 40 6.03 20.63 -10.33
CA GLN A 40 4.98 21.16 -9.44
C GLN A 40 4.82 20.33 -8.15
N LEU A 41 5.70 19.35 -7.91
CA LEU A 41 5.61 18.48 -6.76
C LEU A 41 5.96 19.21 -5.46
N ALA A 42 4.94 19.49 -4.64
CA ALA A 42 5.11 20.17 -3.36
C ALA A 42 5.83 19.31 -2.30
N ASN A 43 5.66 17.98 -2.32
CA ASN A 43 6.18 17.09 -1.29
C ASN A 43 6.90 15.86 -1.85
N ASN A 44 8.23 15.98 -2.00
CA ASN A 44 9.11 14.89 -2.43
C ASN A 44 9.11 13.67 -1.49
N ARG A 45 8.79 13.84 -0.19
CA ARG A 45 8.76 12.72 0.76
C ARG A 45 7.58 11.79 0.52
N ARG A 46 6.47 12.29 -0.05
CA ARG A 46 5.28 11.49 -0.35
C ARG A 46 5.60 10.37 -1.33
N LEU A 47 6.46 10.63 -2.30
CA LEU A 47 6.88 9.66 -3.30
C LEU A 47 7.58 8.44 -2.66
N ARG A 48 8.39 8.65 -1.62
CA ARG A 48 9.00 7.55 -0.84
C ARG A 48 7.94 6.78 -0.04
N VAL A 49 7.00 7.49 0.58
CA VAL A 49 5.92 6.88 1.39
C VAL A 49 5.07 5.94 0.53
N VAL A 50 4.59 6.42 -0.62
CA VAL A 50 3.74 5.62 -1.53
C VAL A 50 4.48 4.38 -2.06
N ARG A 51 5.78 4.51 -2.38
CA ARG A 51 6.61 3.34 -2.76
C ARG A 51 6.70 2.30 -1.64
N GLN A 52 6.82 2.75 -0.39
CA GLN A 52 6.88 1.87 0.78
C GLN A 52 5.51 1.23 1.06
N GLU A 53 4.41 1.94 0.87
CA GLU A 53 3.04 1.41 1.00
C GLU A 53 2.81 0.27 0.00
N ILE A 54 3.14 0.49 -1.29
CA ILE A 54 3.06 -0.55 -2.33
C ILE A 54 3.89 -1.78 -1.94
N ALA A 55 5.12 -1.57 -1.47
CA ALA A 55 5.99 -2.68 -1.06
C ALA A 55 5.40 -3.47 0.11
N ARG A 56 4.87 -2.79 1.14
CA ARG A 56 4.24 -3.43 2.30
C ARG A 56 3.02 -4.25 1.91
N VAL A 57 2.15 -3.73 1.04
CA VAL A 57 0.98 -4.47 0.55
C VAL A 57 1.41 -5.74 -0.18
N TYR A 58 2.41 -5.67 -1.06
CA TYR A 58 2.95 -6.86 -1.71
C TYR A 58 3.54 -7.87 -0.73
N THR A 59 4.23 -7.40 0.31
CA THR A 59 4.77 -8.28 1.35
C THR A 59 3.65 -9.01 2.09
N VAL A 60 2.58 -8.31 2.51
CA VAL A 60 1.45 -8.93 3.22
C VAL A 60 0.72 -9.95 2.33
N LEU A 61 0.43 -9.60 1.07
CA LEU A 61 -0.18 -10.55 0.12
C LEU A 61 0.68 -11.81 -0.03
N ARG A 62 2.01 -11.65 -0.14
CA ARG A 62 2.92 -12.78 -0.24
C ARG A 62 3.03 -13.58 1.07
N GLU A 63 3.01 -12.92 2.22
CA GLU A 63 2.96 -13.58 3.53
C GLU A 63 1.69 -14.45 3.66
N ARG A 64 0.54 -13.99 3.13
CA ARG A 64 -0.72 -14.76 3.09
C ARG A 64 -0.64 -15.96 2.16
N GLU A 65 -0.13 -15.77 0.94
CA GLU A 65 0.09 -16.88 -0.01
C GLU A 65 0.99 -17.99 0.57
N LEU A 66 1.95 -17.61 1.43
CA LEU A 66 2.87 -18.54 2.09
C LEU A 66 2.33 -19.10 3.42
N GLY A 67 1.14 -18.69 3.85
CA GLY A 67 0.53 -19.11 5.12
C GLY A 67 1.23 -18.54 6.38
N LEU A 68 2.04 -17.50 6.23
CA LEU A 68 2.81 -16.87 7.31
C LEU A 68 2.04 -15.75 8.02
N ALA A 69 1.03 -15.18 7.37
CA ALA A 69 0.13 -14.20 7.95
C ALA A 69 -1.30 -14.75 7.95
N ALA A 70 -1.93 -14.77 9.12
CA ALA A 70 -3.37 -14.97 9.20
C ALA A 70 -4.07 -13.77 8.53
N GLY A 71 -4.96 -14.03 7.57
CA GLY A 71 -5.95 -13.05 7.14
C GLY A 71 -6.81 -12.60 8.34
N PRO A 72 -7.64 -11.56 8.20
CA PRO A 72 -8.55 -11.17 9.27
C PRO A 72 -9.29 -12.41 9.78
N VAL A 73 -9.15 -12.68 11.08
CA VAL A 73 -9.76 -13.83 11.74
C VAL A 73 -11.26 -13.55 11.81
N GLY A 74 -11.98 -13.91 10.76
CA GLY A 74 -13.44 -13.75 10.70
C GLY A 74 -13.95 -13.80 9.26
N GLU A 75 -14.69 -14.86 8.96
CA GLU A 75 -15.56 -15.01 7.77
C GLU A 75 -14.85 -15.26 6.43
N ASP A 76 -14.19 -16.42 6.33
CA ASP A 76 -14.41 -17.27 5.15
C ASP A 76 -15.18 -18.51 5.61
N SER A 77 -16.51 -18.44 5.49
CA SER A 77 -17.46 -19.57 5.48
C SER A 77 -18.21 -19.54 4.16
#